data_AF-Q6D0U0-F1
#
_entry.id   AF-Q6D0U0-F1
#
_cell.length_a   1.000
_cell.length_b   1.000
_cell.length_c   1.000
_cell.angle_alpha   90.00
_cell.angle_beta   90.00
_cell.angle_gamma   90.00
#
_symmetry.space_group_name_H-M   'P 1'
#
loop_
_entity.id
_entity.type
_entity.pdbx_description
1 polymer ?
#
loop_
_entity_poly.entity_id
_entity_poly.type
_entity_poly.pdbx_seq_one_letter_code
_entity_poly.pdbx_strand_id
1 'polypeptide(L)'
;MDRREQELHSLAEQVMDSLKHLPQDGQERQITISVGGNNPGSIHVGSVVNINPAPTRSRELHERDSHELLTIKRKLLTKNKDAKWRCYFNIPCLLLLSLVLIAFAFALWNAYMMLFGGGLTNLLVLNEKTMVIFVSWGVIVMFCGKAMDKHRKIENRIIDENQNVIDTIDVILRRRNS
;
A
#
# COMPACT_ATOMS: atom_id res chain seq x y z
N MET A 1 -19.12 36.17 30.07
CA MET A 1 -19.35 34.71 30.10
C MET A 1 -18.95 34.17 28.76
N ASP A 2 -18.00 33.24 28.76
CA ASP A 2 -17.53 32.60 27.54
C ASP A 2 -18.60 31.64 27.00
N ARG A 3 -18.69 31.51 25.67
CA ARG A 3 -19.63 30.59 25.00
C ARG A 3 -19.58 29.16 25.56
N ARG A 4 -18.38 28.74 25.96
CA ARG A 4 -18.12 27.43 26.57
C ARG A 4 -18.76 27.31 27.97
N GLU A 5 -18.78 28.39 28.75
CA GLU A 5 -19.42 28.40 30.08
C GLU A 5 -20.94 28.29 29.97
N GLN A 6 -21.54 28.93 28.95
CA GLN A 6 -22.98 28.81 28.69
C GLN A 6 -23.37 27.40 28.23
N GLU A 7 -22.59 26.80 27.32
CA GLU A 7 -22.82 25.42 26.86
C GLU A 7 -22.71 24.42 28.04
N LEU A 8 -21.69 24.57 28.89
CA LEU A 8 -21.54 23.74 30.09
C LEU A 8 -22.68 23.95 31.10
N HIS A 9 -23.14 25.18 31.29
CA HIS A 9 -24.25 25.47 32.19
C HIS A 9 -25.56 24.84 31.69
N SER A 10 -25.84 24.94 30.38
CA SER A 10 -27.01 24.30 29.78
C SER A 10 -26.98 22.77 29.88
N LEU A 11 -25.80 22.16 29.70
CA LEU A 11 -25.62 20.72 29.84
C LEU A 11 -25.83 20.27 31.29
N ALA A 12 -25.30 21.03 32.26
CA ALA A 12 -25.48 20.75 33.67
C ALA A 12 -26.96 20.83 34.08
N GLU A 13 -27.69 21.82 33.57
CA GLU A 13 -29.13 21.98 33.82
C GLU A 13 -29.93 20.81 33.21
N GLN A 14 -29.61 20.40 31.99
CA GLN A 14 -30.24 19.25 31.33
C GLN A 14 -29.99 17.92 32.06
N VAL A 15 -28.77 17.72 32.58
CA VAL A 15 -28.42 16.56 33.41
C VAL A 15 -29.19 16.60 34.74
N MET A 16 -29.24 17.76 35.39
CA MET A 16 -29.94 17.93 36.66
C MET A 16 -31.45 17.65 36.52
N ASP A 17 -32.08 18.16 35.46
CA ASP A 17 -33.48 17.90 35.20
C ASP A 17 -33.73 16.43 34.87
N SER A 18 -32.84 15.78 34.12
CA SER A 18 -32.95 14.33 33.88
C SER A 18 -32.81 13.51 35.17
N LEU A 19 -31.97 13.93 36.10
CA LEU A 19 -31.77 13.29 37.40
C LEU A 19 -33.00 13.44 38.32
N LYS A 20 -33.69 14.59 38.31
CA LYS A 20 -34.88 14.83 39.14
C LYS A 20 -36.04 13.88 38.82
N HIS A 21 -36.11 13.38 37.59
CA HIS A 21 -37.16 12.46 37.15
C HIS A 21 -36.87 11.00 37.52
N LEU A 22 -35.74 10.71 38.17
CA LEU A 22 -35.39 9.35 38.58
C LEU A 22 -35.97 8.99 39.95
N PRO A 23 -36.45 7.74 40.14
CA PRO A 23 -36.89 7.25 41.44
C PRO A 23 -35.73 7.27 42.46
N GLN A 24 -35.97 7.84 43.64
CA GLN A 24 -34.99 7.89 44.74
C GLN A 24 -35.04 6.63 45.61
N ASP A 25 -34.98 5.46 44.98
CA ASP A 25 -35.19 4.16 45.64
C ASP A 25 -33.93 3.60 46.34
N GLY A 26 -32.87 4.41 46.46
CA GLY A 26 -31.60 4.02 47.08
C GLY A 26 -30.76 2.99 46.32
N GLN A 27 -31.16 2.61 45.10
CA GLN A 27 -30.40 1.70 44.24
C GLN A 27 -29.38 2.45 43.37
N GLU A 28 -28.17 1.89 43.26
CA GLU A 28 -27.13 2.38 42.37
C GLU A 28 -27.57 2.25 40.91
N ARG A 29 -27.47 3.34 40.14
CA ARG A 29 -27.81 3.36 38.71
C ARG A 29 -26.64 3.93 37.91
N GLN A 30 -26.28 3.24 36.84
CA GLN A 30 -25.25 3.72 35.92
C GLN A 30 -25.86 4.73 34.95
N ILE A 31 -25.23 5.90 34.84
CA ILE A 31 -25.58 6.95 33.88
C ILE A 31 -24.48 6.98 32.82
N THR A 32 -24.85 6.79 31.55
CA THR A 32 -23.92 6.85 30.43
C THR A 32 -24.18 8.09 29.61
N ILE A 33 -23.23 9.03 29.62
CA ILE A 33 -23.29 10.25 28.82
C ILE A 33 -22.48 10.00 27.54
N SER A 34 -23.16 9.85 26.40
CA SER A 34 -22.50 9.74 25.08
C SER A 34 -22.31 11.11 24.44
N VAL A 35 -21.07 11.60 24.44
CA VAL A 35 -20.67 12.80 23.69
C VAL A 35 -20.18 12.36 22.31
N GLY A 36 -21.08 12.32 21.33
CA GLY A 36 -20.75 12.03 19.93
C GLY A 36 -20.61 13.33 19.12
N GLY A 37 -19.53 13.46 18.34
CA GLY A 37 -19.35 14.60 17.43
C GLY A 37 -20.47 14.73 16.38
N ASN A 38 -20.69 15.97 15.93
CA ASN A 38 -21.66 16.43 14.91
C ASN A 38 -23.15 16.07 15.09
N ASN A 39 -23.55 15.34 16.13
CA ASN A 39 -24.94 15.14 16.52
C ASN A 39 -25.19 15.70 17.93
N PRO A 40 -26.38 16.24 18.23
CA PRO A 40 -26.73 16.61 19.60
C PRO A 40 -26.63 15.35 20.48
N GLY A 41 -25.69 15.35 21.42
CA GLY A 41 -25.44 14.22 22.31
C GLY A 41 -26.72 13.79 23.01
N SER A 42 -27.03 12.49 22.99
CA SER A 42 -28.17 11.94 23.70
C SER A 42 -27.77 11.51 25.11
N ILE A 43 -28.61 11.85 26.09
CA ILE A 43 -28.50 11.38 27.46
C ILE A 43 -29.51 10.25 27.61
N HIS A 44 -29.02 9.02 27.77
CA HIS A 44 -29.86 7.86 28.04
C HIS A 44 -29.70 7.46 29.51
N VAL A 45 -30.80 7.42 30.25
CA VAL A 45 -30.82 6.98 31.65
C VAL A 45 -31.59 5.67 31.75
N GLY A 46 -30.86 4.57 31.95
CA GLY A 46 -31.39 3.21 32.00
C GLY A 46 -30.35 2.15 31.61
N SER A 47 -30.71 0.87 31.68
CA SER A 47 -29.88 -0.23 31.16
C SER A 47 -29.83 -0.15 29.63
N VAL A 48 -28.74 0.39 29.09
CA VAL A 48 -28.53 0.48 27.65
C VAL A 48 -27.78 -0.76 27.18
N VAL A 49 -28.48 -1.67 26.50
CA VAL A 49 -27.84 -2.75 25.76
C VAL A 49 -27.35 -2.17 24.43
N ASN A 50 -26.05 -1.87 24.35
CA ASN A 50 -25.45 -1.42 23.11
C ASN A 50 -25.22 -2.63 22.20
N ILE A 51 -26.20 -2.91 21.33
CA ILE A 51 -26.08 -3.96 20.31
C ILE A 51 -25.18 -3.41 19.20
N ASN A 52 -23.87 -3.58 19.35
CA ASN A 52 -22.96 -3.36 18.24
C ASN A 52 -23.33 -4.37 17.14
N PRO A 53 -23.68 -3.93 15.92
CA PRO A 53 -23.87 -4.87 14.82
C PRO A 53 -22.59 -5.66 14.63
N ALA A 54 -22.72 -6.98 14.51
CA ALA A 54 -21.58 -7.84 14.24
C ALA A 54 -20.86 -7.33 12.97
N PRO A 55 -19.52 -7.26 12.97
CA PRO A 55 -18.79 -6.81 11.80
C PRO A 55 -19.19 -7.67 10.61
N THR A 56 -19.65 -7.02 9.54
CA THR A 56 -20.10 -7.70 8.33
C THR A 56 -18.93 -8.48 7.75
N ARG A 57 -19.02 -9.82 7.77
CA ARG A 57 -17.99 -10.68 7.18
C ARG A 57 -17.85 -10.34 5.69
N SER A 58 -16.61 -10.22 5.22
CA SER A 58 -16.34 -10.03 3.80
C SER A 58 -16.85 -11.26 3.03
N ARG A 59 -17.76 -11.04 2.08
CA ARG A 59 -18.32 -12.12 1.23
C ARG A 59 -17.23 -12.89 0.51
N GLU A 60 -17.30 -14.22 0.60
CA GLU A 60 -16.38 -15.13 -0.07
C GLU A 60 -16.61 -15.11 -1.58
N LEU A 61 -15.61 -15.52 -2.38
CA LEU A 61 -15.73 -15.49 -3.84
C LEU A 61 -16.94 -16.28 -4.37
N HIS A 62 -17.28 -17.40 -3.74
CA HIS A 62 -18.41 -18.23 -4.16
C HIS A 62 -19.78 -17.61 -3.89
N GLU A 63 -19.88 -16.69 -2.92
CA GLU A 63 -21.12 -16.01 -2.53
C GLU A 63 -21.43 -14.79 -3.41
N ARG A 64 -20.46 -14.34 -4.22
CA ARG A 64 -20.59 -13.14 -5.06
C ARG A 64 -21.35 -13.43 -6.33
N ASP A 65 -22.06 -12.42 -6.83
CA ASP A 65 -22.79 -12.54 -8.08
C ASP A 65 -21.83 -12.66 -9.29
N SER A 66 -22.30 -13.24 -10.39
CA SER A 66 -21.50 -13.47 -11.59
C SER A 66 -20.99 -12.16 -12.20
N HIS A 67 -21.78 -11.09 -12.13
CA HIS A 67 -21.34 -9.76 -12.55
C HIS A 67 -20.18 -9.23 -11.66
N GLU A 68 -20.29 -9.38 -10.34
CA GLU A 68 -19.22 -9.01 -9.41
C GLU A 68 -17.93 -9.81 -9.68
N LEU A 69 -18.04 -11.12 -9.90
CA LEU A 69 -16.90 -11.98 -10.25
C LEU A 69 -16.19 -11.52 -11.53
N LEU A 70 -16.94 -11.15 -12.58
CA LEU A 70 -16.37 -10.62 -13.82
C LEU A 70 -15.66 -9.28 -13.61
N THR A 71 -16.22 -8.39 -12.79
CA THR A 71 -15.55 -7.11 -12.47
C THR A 71 -14.25 -7.31 -11.68
N ILE A 72 -14.24 -8.24 -10.73
CA ILE A 72 -13.04 -8.63 -9.97
C ILE A 72 -11.99 -9.21 -10.93
N LYS A 73 -12.39 -10.13 -11.82
CA LYS A 73 -11.50 -10.69 -12.85
C LYS A 73 -10.85 -9.59 -13.69
N ARG A 74 -11.64 -8.65 -14.24
CA ARG A 74 -11.09 -7.52 -15.02
C ARG A 74 -10.10 -6.68 -14.21
N LYS A 75 -10.41 -6.39 -12.94
CA LYS A 75 -9.53 -5.64 -12.04
C LYS A 75 -8.24 -6.39 -11.72
N LEU A 76 -8.29 -7.72 -11.58
CA LEU A 76 -7.10 -8.54 -11.36
C LEU A 76 -6.24 -8.60 -12.64
N LEU A 77 -6.85 -8.68 -13.81
CA LEU A 77 -6.12 -8.65 -15.09
C LEU A 77 -5.39 -7.32 -15.31
N THR A 78 -6.02 -6.19 -15.00
CA THR A 78 -5.34 -4.88 -15.09
C THR A 78 -4.19 -4.78 -14.08
N LYS A 79 -4.41 -5.20 -12.83
CA LYS A 79 -3.33 -5.27 -11.82
C LYS A 79 -2.17 -6.16 -12.25
N ASN A 80 -2.45 -7.30 -12.90
CA ASN A 80 -1.43 -8.21 -13.38
C ASN A 80 -0.62 -7.57 -14.52
N LYS A 81 -1.28 -6.86 -15.44
CA LYS A 81 -0.60 -6.06 -16.47
C LYS A 81 0.28 -4.97 -15.86
N ASP A 82 -0.21 -4.24 -14.87
CA ASP A 82 0.55 -3.19 -14.18
C ASP A 82 1.75 -3.77 -13.42
N ALA A 83 1.58 -4.91 -12.73
CA ALA A 83 2.66 -5.61 -12.05
C ALA A 83 3.75 -6.07 -13.03
N LYS A 84 3.37 -6.59 -14.20
CA LYS A 84 4.32 -6.92 -15.27
C LYS A 84 5.09 -5.68 -15.74
N TRP A 85 4.38 -4.56 -15.95
CA TRP A 85 5.03 -3.29 -16.32
C TRP A 85 6.03 -2.80 -15.28
N ARG A 86 5.68 -2.89 -13.99
CA ARG A 86 6.60 -2.54 -12.89
C ARG A 86 7.81 -3.47 -12.87
N CYS A 87 7.61 -4.76 -13.13
CA CYS A 87 8.71 -5.73 -13.27
C CYS A 87 9.76 -5.28 -14.31
N TYR A 88 9.35 -4.69 -15.43
CA TYR A 88 10.25 -4.17 -16.46
C TYR A 88 10.76 -2.74 -16.18
N PHE A 89 9.88 -1.82 -15.78
CA PHE A 89 10.18 -0.42 -15.49
C PHE A 89 10.33 -0.18 -13.99
N ASN A 90 11.37 -0.80 -13.42
CA ASN A 90 11.72 -0.65 -12.02
C ASN A 90 12.91 0.30 -11.85
N ILE A 91 12.94 1.08 -10.75
CA ILE A 91 14.04 2.02 -10.43
C ILE A 91 15.43 1.33 -10.49
N PRO A 92 15.62 0.12 -9.94
CA PRO A 92 16.88 -0.63 -10.11
C PRO A 92 17.25 -0.93 -11.57
N CYS A 93 16.26 -1.19 -12.43
CA CYS A 93 16.48 -1.46 -13.84
C CYS A 93 16.96 -0.21 -14.59
N LEU A 94 16.34 0.95 -14.31
CA LEU A 94 16.76 2.24 -14.86
C LEU A 94 18.17 2.63 -14.40
N LEU A 95 18.50 2.40 -13.13
CA LEU A 95 19.85 2.63 -12.61
C LEU A 95 20.88 1.72 -13.26
N LEU A 96 20.56 0.44 -13.44
CA LEU A 96 21.48 -0.50 -14.11
C LEU A 96 21.67 -0.12 -15.58
N LEU A 97 20.58 0.22 -16.28
CA LEU A 97 20.64 0.69 -17.66
C LEU A 97 21.52 1.94 -17.79
N SER A 98 21.35 2.94 -16.92
CA SER A 98 22.16 4.16 -16.97
C SER A 98 23.64 3.87 -16.70
N LEU A 99 23.94 2.98 -15.75
CA LEU A 99 25.30 2.58 -15.42
C LEU A 99 26.00 1.87 -16.60
N VAL A 100 25.27 1.01 -17.32
CA VAL A 100 25.75 0.32 -18.52
C VAL A 100 25.95 1.30 -19.68
N LEU A 101 25.02 2.24 -19.88
CA LEU A 101 25.14 3.27 -20.92
C LEU A 101 26.35 4.18 -20.68
N ILE A 102 26.63 4.55 -19.42
CA ILE A 102 27.82 5.34 -19.06
C ILE A 102 29.09 4.56 -19.38
N ALA A 103 29.16 3.27 -19.01
CA ALA A 103 30.31 2.42 -19.32
C ALA A 103 30.51 2.26 -20.84
N PHE A 104 29.43 2.11 -21.60
CA PHE A 104 29.47 1.98 -23.06
C PHE A 104 29.89 3.28 -23.75
N ALA A 105 29.32 4.42 -23.34
CA ALA A 105 29.70 5.74 -23.84
C ALA A 105 31.17 6.03 -23.55
N PHE A 106 31.65 5.66 -22.36
CA PHE A 106 33.07 5.77 -22.00
C PHE A 106 33.95 4.90 -22.91
N ALA A 107 33.58 3.65 -23.15
CA ALA A 107 34.33 2.76 -24.05
C ALA A 107 34.38 3.31 -25.50
N LEU A 108 33.24 3.80 -26.02
CA LEU A 108 33.16 4.41 -27.34
C LEU A 108 34.00 5.69 -27.45
N TRP A 109 33.95 6.54 -26.43
CA TRP A 109 34.77 7.75 -26.37
C TRP A 109 36.26 7.42 -26.44
N ASN A 110 36.70 6.40 -25.70
CA ASN A 110 38.08 5.93 -25.75
C ASN A 110 38.46 5.36 -27.11
N ALA A 111 37.60 4.55 -27.72
CA ALA A 111 37.83 4.01 -29.07
C ALA A 111 37.94 5.12 -30.12
N TYR A 112 37.10 6.15 -30.04
CA TYR A 112 37.16 7.32 -30.90
C TYR A 112 38.48 8.08 -30.76
N MET A 113 38.92 8.35 -29.52
CA MET A 113 40.19 9.03 -29.25
C MET A 113 41.40 8.22 -29.75
N MET A 114 41.36 6.89 -29.66
CA MET A 114 42.42 6.01 -30.19
C MET A 114 42.48 6.02 -31.71
N LEU A 115 41.32 6.06 -32.40
CA LEU A 115 41.25 5.99 -33.86
C LEU A 115 41.52 7.33 -34.55
N PHE A 116 41.10 8.45 -33.96
CA PHE A 116 41.14 9.77 -34.61
C PHE A 116 41.97 10.82 -33.84
N GLY A 117 42.31 10.59 -32.57
CA GLY A 117 42.94 11.57 -31.68
C GLY A 117 44.47 11.52 -31.59
N GLY A 118 45.14 10.58 -32.26
CA GLY A 118 46.60 10.55 -32.39
C GLY A 118 47.42 10.31 -31.10
N GLY A 119 46.81 9.92 -29.98
CA GLY A 119 47.48 9.79 -28.68
C GLY A 119 47.49 8.38 -28.09
N LEU A 120 48.64 8.00 -27.50
CA LEU A 120 48.78 6.88 -26.55
C LEU A 120 47.74 7.03 -25.44
N THR A 121 46.76 6.14 -25.42
CA THR A 121 45.73 6.08 -24.38
C THR A 121 46.38 5.65 -23.06
N ASN A 122 46.75 6.61 -22.21
CA ASN A 122 47.27 6.41 -20.84
C ASN A 122 46.27 5.72 -19.87
N LEU A 123 45.25 5.02 -20.38
CA LEU A 123 44.05 4.65 -19.66
C LEU A 123 43.95 3.16 -19.33
N LEU A 124 44.73 2.31 -20.00
CA LEU A 124 45.08 0.95 -19.54
C LEU A 124 46.33 0.95 -18.65
N VAL A 125 46.81 2.13 -18.23
CA VAL A 125 47.71 2.20 -17.08
C VAL A 125 46.86 1.84 -15.87
N LEU A 126 46.98 0.57 -15.45
CA LEU A 126 46.48 0.02 -14.20
C LEU A 126 47.11 0.80 -13.05
N ASN A 127 46.57 1.97 -12.78
CA ASN A 127 46.86 2.76 -11.61
C ASN A 127 45.98 2.24 -10.47
N GLU A 128 46.49 2.26 -9.26
CA GLU A 128 45.77 1.80 -8.06
C GLU A 128 44.40 2.50 -7.94
N LYS A 129 44.32 3.78 -8.34
CA LYS A 129 43.08 4.56 -8.38
C LYS A 129 42.07 4.08 -9.42
N THR A 130 42.51 3.63 -10.60
CA THR A 130 41.57 3.12 -11.63
C THR A 130 41.02 1.76 -11.25
N MET A 131 41.83 0.91 -10.61
CA MET A 131 41.35 -0.37 -10.05
C MET A 131 40.24 -0.18 -9.01
N VAL A 132 40.38 0.77 -8.09
CA VAL A 132 39.34 1.06 -7.07
C VAL A 132 38.02 1.51 -7.73
N ILE A 133 38.08 2.28 -8.81
CA ILE A 133 36.91 2.71 -9.57
C ILE A 133 36.20 1.50 -10.22
N PHE A 134 36.94 0.58 -10.84
CA PHE A 134 36.34 -0.63 -11.43
C PHE A 134 35.72 -1.56 -10.38
N VAL A 135 36.40 -1.75 -9.25
CA VAL A 135 35.90 -2.58 -8.15
C VAL A 135 34.63 -1.97 -7.55
N SER A 136 34.63 -0.68 -7.25
CA SER A 136 33.43 0.02 -6.73
C SER A 136 32.27 -0.02 -7.72
N TRP A 137 32.53 0.15 -9.02
CA TRP A 137 31.53 0.01 -10.07
C TRP A 137 30.93 -1.41 -10.11
N GLY A 138 31.78 -2.44 -10.06
CA GLY A 138 31.34 -3.84 -10.04
C GLY A 138 30.46 -4.16 -8.81
N VAL A 139 30.79 -3.62 -7.64
CA VAL A 139 29.98 -3.78 -6.42
C VAL A 139 28.61 -3.11 -6.58
N ILE A 140 28.55 -1.91 -7.18
CA ILE A 140 27.28 -1.20 -7.44
C ILE A 140 26.40 -1.98 -8.41
N VAL A 141 26.97 -2.51 -9.50
CA VAL A 141 26.25 -3.37 -10.46
C VAL A 141 25.70 -4.61 -9.76
N MET A 142 26.52 -5.29 -8.97
CA MET A 142 26.11 -6.50 -8.25
C MET A 142 24.97 -6.21 -7.25
N PHE A 143 25.04 -5.10 -6.52
CA PHE A 143 24.00 -4.69 -5.59
C PHE A 143 22.69 -4.37 -6.31
N CYS A 144 22.75 -3.62 -7.42
CA CYS A 144 21.58 -3.30 -8.25
C CYS A 144 20.95 -4.57 -8.83
N GLY A 145 21.77 -5.52 -9.32
CA GLY A 145 21.31 -6.81 -9.83
C GLY A 145 20.57 -7.62 -8.77
N LYS A 146 21.13 -7.74 -7.55
CA LYS A 146 20.47 -8.43 -6.43
C LYS A 146 19.16 -7.76 -6.01
N ALA A 147 19.13 -6.42 -5.98
CA ALA A 147 17.91 -5.67 -5.66
C ALA A 147 16.82 -5.90 -6.73
N MET A 148 17.20 -5.91 -8.01
CA MET A 148 16.30 -6.20 -9.13
C MET A 148 15.71 -7.62 -9.03
N ASP A 149 16.53 -8.63 -8.76
CA ASP A 149 16.06 -10.01 -8.56
C ASP A 149 15.06 -10.12 -7.40
N LYS A 150 15.33 -9.41 -6.31
CA LYS A 150 14.41 -9.37 -5.16
C LYS A 150 13.06 -8.75 -5.55
N HIS A 151 13.08 -7.60 -6.24
CA HIS A 151 11.86 -6.95 -6.71
C HIS A 151 11.08 -7.85 -7.67
N ARG A 152 11.77 -8.49 -8.63
CA ARG A 152 11.15 -9.40 -9.60
C ARG A 152 10.49 -10.61 -8.92
N LYS A 153 11.11 -11.18 -7.89
CA LYS A 153 10.52 -12.29 -7.12
C LYS A 153 9.23 -11.90 -6.41
N ILE A 154 9.18 -10.70 -5.83
CA ILE A 154 7.99 -10.19 -5.13
C ILE A 154 6.84 -9.97 -6.13
N GLU A 155 7.12 -9.28 -7.24
CA GLU A 155 6.12 -9.02 -8.28
C GLU A 155 5.64 -10.31 -8.94
N ASN A 156 6.53 -11.28 -9.21
CA ASN A 156 6.13 -12.59 -9.74
C ASN A 156 5.18 -13.32 -8.77
N ARG A 157 5.45 -13.29 -7.46
CA ARG A 157 4.53 -13.90 -6.49
C ARG A 157 3.14 -13.24 -6.53
N ILE A 158 3.07 -11.92 -6.63
CA ILE A 158 1.80 -11.19 -6.73
C ILE A 158 1.06 -11.56 -8.03
N ILE A 159 1.79 -11.71 -9.13
CA ILE A 159 1.25 -12.15 -10.42
C ILE A 159 0.65 -13.56 -10.30
N ASP A 160 1.38 -14.50 -9.68
CA ASP A 160 0.94 -15.88 -9.49
C ASP A 160 -0.29 -15.98 -8.58
N GLU A 161 -0.30 -15.23 -7.46
CA GLU A 161 -1.46 -15.15 -6.56
C GLU A 161 -2.70 -14.59 -7.27
N ASN A 162 -2.53 -13.51 -8.04
CA ASN A 162 -3.63 -12.94 -8.82
C ASN A 162 -4.14 -13.91 -9.89
N GLN A 163 -3.24 -14.67 -10.52
CA GLN A 163 -3.62 -15.67 -11.53
C GLN A 163 -4.42 -16.81 -10.91
N ASN A 164 -4.00 -17.32 -9.75
CA ASN A 164 -4.72 -18.38 -9.04
C ASN A 164 -6.16 -17.95 -8.65
N VAL A 165 -6.33 -16.68 -8.23
CA VAL A 165 -7.67 -16.13 -7.95
C VAL A 165 -8.49 -16.02 -9.23
N ILE A 166 -7.91 -15.61 -10.36
CA ILE A 166 -8.59 -15.58 -11.66
C ILE A 166 -9.05 -16.98 -12.08
N ASP A 167 -8.19 -17.99 -11.92
CA ASP A 167 -8.51 -19.37 -12.28
C ASP A 167 -9.66 -19.90 -11.41
N THR A 168 -9.67 -19.57 -10.12
CA THR A 168 -10.77 -19.89 -9.20
C THR A 168 -12.09 -19.22 -9.63
N ILE A 169 -12.05 -17.95 -10.02
CA ILE A 169 -13.22 -17.22 -10.56
C ILE A 169 -13.74 -17.93 -11.81
N ASP A 170 -12.85 -18.33 -12.71
CA ASP A 170 -13.23 -19.00 -13.96
C ASP A 170 -13.88 -20.36 -13.72
N VAL A 171 -13.40 -21.12 -12.73
CA VAL A 171 -14.05 -22.37 -12.30
C VAL A 171 -15.46 -22.10 -11.75
N ILE A 172 -15.64 -21.07 -10.91
CA ILE A 172 -16.96 -20.72 -10.35
C ILE A 172 -17.93 -20.30 -11.47
N LEU A 173 -17.49 -19.43 -12.38
CA LEU A 173 -18.32 -18.97 -13.50
C LEU A 173 -18.67 -20.13 -14.44
N ARG A 174 -17.73 -21.04 -14.72
CA ARG A 174 -17.98 -22.22 -15.55
C ARG A 174 -19.01 -23.16 -14.92
N ARG A 175 -18.95 -23.35 -13.60
CA ARG A 175 -19.94 -24.17 -12.86
C ARG A 175 -21.34 -23.56 -12.86
N ARG A 176 -21.46 -22.23 -12.92
CA ARG A 176 -22.77 -21.53 -12.94
C ARG A 176 -23.43 -21.47 -14.31
N ASN A 177 -22.63 -21.56 -15.37
CA ASN A 177 -23.11 -21.57 -16.75
C ASN A 177 -23.38 -22.99 -17.29
N SER A 178 -23.10 -24.03 -16.50
CA SER A 178 -23.43 -25.43 -16.78
C SER A 178 -24.68 -25.84 -16.03
#